data_AF-A0A6I9MJD6-F1
#
_entry.id   AF-A0A6I9MJD6-F1
#
_cell.length_a   1.000
_cell.length_b   1.000
_cell.length_c   1.000
_cell.angle_alpha   90.00
_cell.angle_beta   90.00
_cell.angle_gamma   90.00
#
_symmetry.space_group_name_H-M   'P 1'
#
loop_
_entity.id
_entity.type
_entity.pdbx_description
1 polymer ?
#
loop_
_entity_poly.entity_id
_entity_poly.type
_entity_poly.pdbx_seq_one_letter_code
_entity_poly.pdbx_strand_id
1 'polypeptide(L)'
;MAEYLASIFGTEKDKVNCSFYFKIGACRHGDRCSRLHNKPTFSQTIALLNIYRNPQNSAQSADGLTCAISDMEMQEHYDEFFEEVFTEMEEKYGEVEEMNVCDNLGDHLVGNVYVKVSIGSKNDIYYHCFNT
;
A
#
# COMPACT_ATOMS: atom_id res chain seq x y z
N MET A 1 -11.58 12.00 -30.60
CA MET A 1 -10.62 12.78 -29.77
C MET A 1 -10.64 12.32 -28.31
N ALA A 2 -11.82 12.23 -27.67
CA ALA A 2 -11.96 11.78 -26.27
C ALA A 2 -11.48 10.33 -26.04
N GLU A 3 -11.78 9.40 -26.95
CA GLU A 3 -11.37 7.99 -26.82
C GLU A 3 -9.84 7.80 -26.87
N TYR A 4 -9.14 8.58 -27.71
CA TYR A 4 -7.68 8.54 -27.77
C TYR A 4 -7.06 9.04 -26.45
N LEU A 5 -7.59 10.11 -25.88
CA LEU A 5 -7.12 10.64 -24.60
C LEU A 5 -7.43 9.68 -23.43
N ALA A 6 -8.59 9.02 -23.45
CA ALA A 6 -8.94 7.97 -22.49
C ALA A 6 -7.99 6.77 -22.58
N SER A 7 -7.51 6.41 -23.78
CA SER A 7 -6.53 5.34 -23.97
C SER A 7 -5.12 5.66 -23.45
N ILE A 8 -4.84 6.94 -23.17
CA ILE A 8 -3.53 7.41 -22.69
C ILE A 8 -3.53 7.53 -21.18
N PHE A 9 -4.61 8.05 -20.58
CA PHE A 9 -4.68 8.34 -19.15
C PHE A 9 -4.43 7.10 -18.28
N GLY A 10 -3.51 7.21 -17.31
CA GLY A 10 -3.16 6.10 -16.41
C GLY A 10 -2.32 4.98 -17.06
N THR A 11 -1.89 5.15 -18.32
CA THR A 11 -1.00 4.20 -19.01
C THR A 11 0.43 4.75 -19.11
N GLU A 12 1.39 3.92 -19.51
CA GLU A 12 2.78 4.37 -19.72
C GLU A 12 2.93 5.39 -20.86
N LYS A 13 1.92 5.49 -21.74
CA LYS A 13 1.85 6.47 -22.82
C LYS A 13 1.54 7.87 -22.28
N ASP A 14 1.02 7.97 -21.06
CA ASP A 14 0.87 9.25 -20.36
C ASP A 14 2.26 9.79 -19.98
N LYS A 15 2.66 10.87 -20.64
CA LYS A 15 3.94 11.55 -20.38
C LYS A 15 3.84 12.55 -19.24
N VAL A 16 2.63 12.88 -18.78
CA VAL A 16 2.37 13.87 -17.74
C VAL A 16 2.23 13.17 -16.38
N ASN A 17 1.40 12.13 -16.32
CA ASN A 17 1.13 11.41 -15.06
C ASN A 17 2.03 10.19 -14.91
N CYS A 18 2.43 9.91 -13.67
CA CYS A 18 3.17 8.70 -13.35
C CYS A 18 2.24 7.49 -13.40
N SER A 19 2.45 6.60 -14.37
CA SER A 19 1.66 5.36 -14.50
C SER A 19 1.79 4.45 -13.27
N PHE A 20 2.99 4.36 -12.68
CA PHE A 20 3.23 3.55 -11.48
C PHE A 20 2.47 4.08 -10.28
N TYR A 21 2.57 5.39 -10.01
CA TYR A 21 1.83 5.99 -8.90
C TYR A 21 0.32 5.89 -9.11
N PHE A 22 -0.15 6.10 -10.34
CA PHE A 22 -1.58 6.02 -10.65
C PHE A 22 -2.15 4.61 -10.43
N LYS A 23 -1.42 3.56 -10.80
CA LYS A 23 -1.90 2.18 -10.67
C LYS A 23 -1.66 1.57 -9.30
N ILE A 24 -0.52 1.88 -8.69
CA ILE A 24 -0.01 1.19 -7.49
C ILE A 24 -0.10 2.08 -6.24
N GLY A 25 -0.27 3.39 -6.40
CA GLY A 25 -0.19 4.34 -5.29
C GLY A 25 1.22 4.61 -4.78
N ALA A 26 2.24 4.02 -5.43
CA ALA A 26 3.64 4.11 -5.05
C ALA A 26 4.57 4.27 -6.27
N CYS A 27 5.69 4.95 -6.08
CA CYS A 27 6.71 5.14 -7.12
C CYS A 27 8.12 5.09 -6.53
N ARG A 28 9.02 4.34 -7.16
CA ARG A 28 10.43 4.24 -6.77
C ARG A 28 11.18 5.57 -6.72
N HIS A 29 10.71 6.59 -7.44
CA HIS A 29 11.34 7.90 -7.46
C HIS A 29 10.78 8.84 -6.38
N GLY A 30 9.70 8.46 -5.68
CA GLY A 30 9.04 9.30 -4.67
C GLY A 30 8.77 10.72 -5.20
N ASP A 31 9.09 11.73 -4.40
CA ASP A 31 8.90 13.14 -4.76
C ASP A 31 9.87 13.64 -5.84
N ARG A 32 10.93 12.87 -6.15
CA ARG A 32 11.87 13.18 -7.24
C ARG A 32 11.39 12.66 -8.60
N CYS A 33 10.19 12.10 -8.68
CA CYS A 33 9.62 11.64 -9.95
C CYS A 33 9.44 12.83 -10.91
N SER A 34 9.84 12.66 -12.17
CA SER A 34 9.63 13.68 -13.20
C SER A 34 8.19 13.77 -13.71
N ARG A 35 7.32 12.82 -13.32
CA ARG A 35 5.91 12.77 -13.69
C ARG A 35 5.04 13.05 -12.46
N LEU A 36 3.83 13.55 -12.70
CA LEU A 36 2.90 13.94 -11.64
C LEU A 36 2.35 12.74 -10.87
N HIS A 37 2.33 12.88 -9.55
CA HIS A 37 1.70 11.97 -8.60
C HIS A 37 0.38 12.58 -8.12
N ASN A 38 -0.70 12.31 -8.84
CA ASN A 38 -2.02 12.83 -8.47
C ASN A 38 -2.62 11.95 -7.39
N LYS A 39 -2.66 12.46 -6.16
CA LYS A 39 -3.45 11.85 -5.09
C LYS A 39 -4.93 12.04 -5.41
N PRO A 40 -5.73 10.97 -5.47
CA PRO A 40 -7.17 11.13 -5.65
C PRO A 40 -7.75 11.96 -4.48
N THR A 41 -8.93 12.56 -4.67
CA THR A 41 -9.66 13.26 -3.60
C THR A 41 -10.77 12.41 -2.98
N PHE A 42 -11.05 11.24 -3.58
CA PHE A 42 -11.92 10.19 -3.09
C PHE A 42 -11.38 8.83 -3.57
N SER A 43 -11.31 7.82 -2.69
CA SER A 43 -10.84 6.48 -3.04
C SER A 43 -11.54 5.45 -2.17
N GLN A 44 -11.90 4.31 -2.76
CA GLN A 44 -12.38 3.14 -2.01
C GLN A 44 -11.22 2.38 -1.34
N THR A 45 -9.99 2.62 -1.80
CA THR A 45 -8.78 1.93 -1.34
C THR A 45 -7.91 2.86 -0.51
N ILE A 46 -7.53 2.36 0.65
CA ILE A 46 -6.67 2.93 1.68
C ILE A 46 -5.27 2.30 1.51
N ALA A 47 -4.22 3.10 1.54
CA ALA A 47 -2.84 2.63 1.33
C ALA A 47 -1.96 3.01 2.52
N LEU A 48 -1.66 2.06 3.40
CA LEU A 48 -0.79 2.24 4.57
C LEU A 48 0.63 1.95 4.13
N LEU A 49 1.52 2.94 4.16
CA LEU A 49 2.86 2.80 3.60
C LEU A 49 3.84 2.29 4.67
N ASN A 50 4.62 1.26 4.33
CA ASN A 50 5.71 0.74 5.16
C ASN A 50 5.32 0.39 6.61
N ILE A 51 4.12 -0.17 6.80
CA ILE A 51 3.62 -0.53 8.13
C ILE A 51 3.98 -1.97 8.52
N TYR A 52 4.02 -2.90 7.56
CA TYR A 52 4.41 -4.26 7.82
C TYR A 52 5.92 -4.38 7.83
N ARG A 53 6.48 -4.84 8.96
CA ARG A 53 7.91 -5.10 9.09
C ARG A 53 8.12 -6.60 9.19
N ASN A 54 8.57 -7.20 8.09
CA ASN A 54 8.94 -8.61 8.08
C ASN A 54 10.15 -8.82 9.02
N PRO A 55 10.03 -9.66 10.07
CA PRO A 55 11.11 -9.96 11.00
C PRO A 55 12.41 -10.45 10.33
N GLN A 56 12.29 -11.16 9.20
CA GLN A 56 13.44 -11.64 8.42
C GLN A 56 14.23 -10.52 7.73
N ASN A 57 13.56 -9.44 7.32
CA ASN A 57 14.24 -8.29 6.73
C ASN A 57 14.98 -7.47 7.80
N SER A 58 14.42 -7.37 9.02
CA SER A 58 15.11 -6.71 10.13
C SER A 58 16.33 -7.48 10.65
N ALA A 59 16.30 -8.81 10.62
CA ALA A 59 17.39 -9.66 11.09
C ALA A 59 18.68 -9.56 10.23
N GLN A 60 18.57 -9.10 8.99
CA GLN A 60 19.73 -8.91 8.10
C GLN A 60 20.58 -7.67 8.45
N SER A 61 20.10 -6.78 9.33
CA SER A 61 20.67 -5.44 9.50
C SER A 61 21.62 -5.26 10.69
N ALA A 62 21.73 -6.22 11.63
CA ALA A 62 22.34 -5.93 12.92
C ALA A 62 23.64 -6.67 13.28
N ASP A 63 23.90 -7.93 12.89
CA ASP A 63 25.14 -8.58 13.39
C ASP A 63 25.64 -9.82 12.62
N GLY A 64 25.12 -10.09 11.41
CA GLY A 64 25.53 -11.29 10.64
C GLY A 64 25.21 -12.63 11.33
N LEU A 65 24.57 -12.61 12.50
CA LEU A 65 24.03 -13.76 13.19
C LEU A 65 22.56 -13.91 12.76
N THR A 66 22.33 -14.83 11.83
CA THR A 66 20.98 -15.20 11.42
C THR A 66 20.30 -15.90 12.60
N CYS A 67 19.52 -15.18 13.40
CA CYS A 67 18.44 -15.82 14.14
C CYS A 67 17.47 -16.33 13.09
N ALA A 68 17.58 -17.61 12.74
CA ALA A 68 16.62 -18.26 11.87
C ALA A 68 15.31 -18.35 12.63
N ILE A 69 14.47 -17.31 12.49
CA ILE A 69 13.09 -17.34 12.92
C ILE A 69 12.44 -18.51 12.16
N SER A 70 11.78 -19.40 12.87
CA SER A 70 11.14 -20.54 12.25
C SER A 70 9.96 -20.10 11.38
N ASP A 71 9.61 -20.92 10.37
CA ASP A 71 8.47 -20.63 9.50
C ASP A 71 7.15 -20.50 10.30
N MET A 72 7.04 -21.19 11.44
CA MET A 72 5.88 -21.12 12.33
C MET A 72 5.80 -19.77 13.04
N GLU A 73 6.89 -19.29 13.64
CA GLU A 73 6.94 -17.99 14.30
C GLU A 73 6.70 -16.83 13.32
N MET A 74 7.14 -16.98 12.07
CA MET A 74 6.84 -15.99 11.02
C MET A 74 5.38 -15.94 10.65
N GLN A 75 4.73 -17.10 10.53
CA GLN A 75 3.32 -17.17 10.22
C GLN A 75 2.50 -16.58 11.37
N GLU A 76 2.82 -16.89 12.62
CA GLU A 76 2.17 -16.30 13.80
C GLU A 76 2.29 -14.78 13.81
N HIS A 77 3.48 -14.23 13.60
CA HIS A 77 3.68 -12.78 13.51
C HIS A 77 2.90 -12.14 12.35
N TYR A 78 2.79 -12.81 11.21
CA TYR A 78 2.00 -12.33 10.08
C TYR A 78 0.50 -12.35 10.38
N ASP A 79 0.00 -13.44 10.97
CA ASP A 79 -1.41 -13.61 11.30
C ASP A 79 -1.86 -12.59 12.35
N GLU A 80 -1.07 -12.38 13.41
CA GLU A 80 -1.32 -11.35 14.43
C GLU A 80 -1.39 -9.94 13.80
N PHE A 81 -0.43 -9.61 12.94
CA PHE A 81 -0.43 -8.33 12.23
C PHE A 81 -1.65 -8.17 11.31
N PHE A 82 -1.99 -9.22 10.56
CA PHE A 82 -3.11 -9.18 9.63
C PHE A 82 -4.43 -9.01 10.38
N GLU A 83 -4.64 -9.73 11.48
CA GLU A 83 -5.85 -9.63 12.30
C GLU A 83 -6.00 -8.24 12.94
N GLU A 84 -4.91 -7.68 13.48
CA GLU A 84 -4.91 -6.34 14.07
C GLU A 84 -5.29 -5.27 13.03
N VAL A 85 -4.63 -5.26 11.87
CA VAL A 85 -4.92 -4.27 10.82
C VAL A 85 -6.32 -4.45 10.26
N PHE A 86 -6.77 -5.69 10.03
CA PHE A 86 -8.10 -5.97 9.51
C PHE A 86 -9.20 -5.42 10.44
N THR A 87 -9.10 -5.76 11.73
CA THR A 87 -10.09 -5.34 12.75
C THR A 87 -10.12 -3.82 12.89
N GLU A 88 -8.96 -3.17 12.99
CA GLU A 88 -8.86 -1.71 13.09
C GLU A 88 -9.44 -0.98 11.87
N MET A 89 -9.27 -1.55 10.67
CA MET A 89 -9.82 -0.99 9.43
C MET A 89 -11.35 -1.13 9.39
N GLU A 90 -11.89 -2.28 9.79
CA GLU A 90 -13.33 -2.48 9.88
C GLU A 90 -14.00 -1.54 10.89
N GLU A 91 -13.40 -1.36 12.06
CA GLU A 91 -13.95 -0.48 13.11
C GLU A 91 -13.94 1.00 12.70
N LYS A 92 -12.88 1.46 12.02
CA LYS A 92 -12.70 2.87 11.65
C LYS A 92 -13.38 3.27 10.35
N TYR A 93 -13.33 2.39 9.34
CA TYR A 93 -13.67 2.74 7.96
C TYR A 93 -14.83 1.91 7.39
N GLY A 94 -15.25 0.84 8.07
CA GLY A 94 -16.32 -0.05 7.63
C GLY A 94 -15.81 -1.34 6.99
N GLU A 95 -16.74 -2.17 6.52
CA GLU A 95 -16.50 -3.52 6.00
C GLU A 95 -15.33 -3.57 5.01
N VAL A 96 -14.33 -4.40 5.29
CA VAL A 96 -13.15 -4.60 4.44
C VAL A 96 -13.48 -5.63 3.36
N GLU A 97 -13.45 -5.22 2.09
CA GLU A 97 -13.64 -6.11 0.95
C GLU A 97 -12.37 -6.88 0.58
N GLU A 98 -11.21 -6.22 0.68
CA GLU A 98 -9.91 -6.81 0.31
C GLU A 98 -8.79 -6.16 1.12
N MET A 99 -7.82 -6.96 1.57
CA MET A 99 -6.60 -6.46 2.19
C MET A 99 -5.37 -7.19 1.63
N ASN A 100 -4.36 -6.44 1.17
CA ASN A 100 -3.13 -6.98 0.61
C ASN A 100 -1.92 -6.38 1.32
N VAL A 101 -1.05 -7.23 1.85
CA VAL A 101 0.22 -6.84 2.49
C VAL A 101 1.38 -7.10 1.51
N CYS A 102 2.25 -6.12 1.32
CA CYS A 102 3.37 -6.19 0.38
C CYS A 102 4.66 -6.62 1.07
N ASP A 103 5.14 -7.81 0.72
CA ASP A 103 6.46 -8.33 1.11
C ASP A 103 7.55 -8.00 0.06
N ASN A 104 7.45 -6.81 -0.55
CA ASN A 104 8.48 -6.33 -1.48
C ASN A 104 9.76 -5.90 -0.73
N LEU A 105 10.92 -5.96 -1.39
CA LEU A 105 12.19 -5.45 -0.81
C LEU A 105 12.50 -3.99 -1.14
N GLY A 106 11.81 -3.41 -2.12
CA GLY A 106 12.08 -2.04 -2.54
C GLY A 106 11.42 -1.03 -1.62
N ASP A 107 12.15 0.01 -1.20
CA ASP A 107 11.72 1.04 -0.25
C ASP A 107 10.37 1.72 -0.54
N HIS A 108 9.93 1.69 -1.80
CA HIS A 108 8.68 2.30 -2.24
C HIS A 108 7.46 1.37 -2.09
N LEU A 109 7.67 0.07 -1.87
CA LEU A 109 6.61 -0.95 -1.77
C LEU A 109 6.73 -1.85 -0.54
N VAL A 110 7.91 -1.92 0.06
CA VAL A 110 8.16 -2.75 1.26
C VAL A 110 7.18 -2.38 2.36
N GLY A 111 6.49 -3.39 2.88
CA GLY A 111 5.60 -3.24 4.01
C GLY A 111 4.33 -2.43 3.74
N ASN A 112 4.03 -2.08 2.49
CA ASN A 112 2.79 -1.39 2.16
C ASN A 112 1.59 -2.33 2.37
N VAL A 113 0.50 -1.80 2.89
CA VAL A 113 -0.77 -2.50 3.02
C VAL A 113 -1.86 -1.74 2.29
N TYR A 114 -2.56 -2.41 1.39
CA TYR A 114 -3.70 -1.85 0.65
C TYR A 114 -4.97 -2.47 1.20
N VAL A 115 -5.94 -1.63 1.56
CA VAL A 115 -7.21 -2.05 2.13
C VAL A 115 -8.33 -1.44 1.30
N LYS A 116 -9.19 -2.27 0.74
CA LYS A 116 -10.39 -1.85 0.01
C LYS A 116 -11.59 -1.98 0.94
N VAL A 117 -12.35 -0.91 1.11
CA VAL A 117 -13.52 -0.89 2.01
C VAL A 117 -14.83 -0.75 1.23
N SER A 118 -15.91 -1.34 1.73
CA SER A 118 -17.24 -1.18 1.15
C SER A 118 -17.76 0.24 1.38
N ILE A 119 -18.22 0.91 0.32
CA ILE A 119 -18.75 2.28 0.42
C ILE A 119 -20.18 2.21 0.97
N GLY A 120 -20.31 2.15 2.30
CA GLY A 120 -21.59 1.94 2.99
C GLY A 120 -22.03 3.11 3.87
N SER A 121 -22.42 4.26 3.31
CA SER A 121 -23.22 5.34 3.93
C SER A 121 -22.78 6.00 5.26
N LYS A 122 -21.80 5.45 5.98
CA LYS A 122 -21.24 6.01 7.22
C LYS A 122 -19.81 6.42 6.95
N ASN A 123 -19.62 7.73 6.86
CA ASN A 123 -18.35 8.44 6.68
C ASN A 123 -17.77 8.30 5.26
N ASP A 124 -17.93 9.37 4.47
CA ASP A 124 -17.20 9.55 3.24
C ASP A 124 -15.71 9.30 3.51
N ILE A 125 -15.03 8.58 2.62
CA ILE A 125 -13.63 8.20 2.79
C ILE A 125 -12.76 9.47 2.69
N TYR A 126 -12.65 10.18 3.81
CA TYR A 126 -11.79 11.34 3.99
C TYR A 126 -10.36 10.85 4.21
N TYR A 127 -9.47 11.36 3.37
CA TYR A 127 -8.07 10.98 3.29
C TYR A 127 -7.37 11.09 4.63
N HIS A 128 -7.03 9.96 5.23
CA HIS A 128 -6.01 9.90 6.27
C HIS A 128 -4.85 8.96 5.95
N CYS A 129 -4.70 8.56 4.68
CA CYS A 129 -3.84 7.43 4.34
C CYS A 129 -2.62 7.74 3.43
N PHE A 130 -2.09 8.95 3.46
CA PHE A 130 -0.79 9.22 2.81
C PHE A 130 0.18 10.04 3.67
N ASN A 131 -0.18 10.32 4.94
CA ASN A 131 0.66 11.05 5.87
C ASN A 131 0.73 10.28 7.19
N THR A 132 1.64 9.32 7.25
CA THR A 132 2.47 9.09 8.45
C THR A 132 3.89 9.41 8.06
#